data_AF-A0A2H5V2M6-F1
#
_entry.id   AF-A0A2H5V2M6-F1
#
_cell.length_a   1.000
_cell.length_b   1.000
_cell.length_c   1.000
_cell.angle_alpha   90.00
_cell.angle_beta   90.00
_cell.angle_gamma   90.00
#
_symmetry.space_group_name_H-M   'P 1'
#
loop_
_entity.id
_entity.type
_entity.pdbx_description
1 polymer ?
#
loop_
_entity_poly.entity_id
_entity_poly.type
_entity_poly.pdbx_seq_one_letter_code
_entity_poly.pdbx_strand_id
1 'polypeptide(L)'
;MRYCDVHRKRDDSGYRITYTMDGEDFRHVNSPTEIPVGPGDQLFVDVIPIIHTDGFIELLRRGVEVYCLRRTTLIEETRRRLGIPKSGRGDVKVLMHIEDKWFRRVDEGFLIMRRKVSVFRCMDRINRRLGNQVRAASQTEQESLRRLLRQVEEEKEMLAKLVSEEAGKIYPIFKEIAEELGITGDNITMYWLGRL
;
A
#
# COMPACT_ATOMS: atom_id res chain seq x y z
N MET A 1 11.42 -20.95 0.28
CA MET A 1 10.87 -19.64 0.71
C MET A 1 11.84 -18.56 0.29
N ARG A 2 11.37 -17.40 -0.16
CA ARG A 2 12.21 -16.30 -0.64
C ARG A 2 11.85 -15.03 0.12
N TYR A 3 12.84 -14.20 0.41
CA TYR A 3 12.63 -12.97 1.18
C TYR A 3 13.14 -11.78 0.38
N CYS A 4 12.40 -10.68 0.40
CA CYS A 4 12.83 -9.44 -0.19
C CYS A 4 12.51 -8.21 0.67
N ASP A 5 13.37 -7.22 0.56
CA ASP A 5 13.23 -5.89 1.14
C ASP A 5 13.14 -4.87 0.01
N VAL A 6 12.10 -4.04 0.02
CA VAL A 6 11.87 -3.00 -0.99
C VAL A 6 12.12 -1.62 -0.40
N HIS A 7 13.23 -0.99 -0.77
CA HIS A 7 13.60 0.30 -0.23
C HIS A 7 13.80 1.37 -1.31
N ARG A 8 13.49 2.62 -0.96
CA ARG A 8 13.77 3.79 -1.79
C ARG A 8 15.28 4.04 -1.80
N LYS A 9 15.85 4.31 -2.98
CA LYS A 9 17.25 4.69 -3.13
C LYS A 9 17.48 6.09 -2.55
N ARG A 10 18.68 6.33 -2.02
CA ARG A 10 19.04 7.62 -1.39
C ARG A 10 19.13 8.77 -2.39
N ASP A 11 19.46 8.46 -3.64
CA ASP A 11 19.62 9.40 -4.75
C ASP A 11 18.29 9.77 -5.43
N ASP A 12 17.18 9.30 -4.88
CA ASP A 12 15.83 9.45 -5.42
C ASP A 12 15.62 8.90 -6.85
N SER A 13 16.54 8.06 -7.35
CA SER A 13 16.42 7.39 -8.65
C SER A 13 15.39 6.24 -8.65
N GLY A 14 14.49 6.21 -7.66
CA GLY A 14 13.45 5.21 -7.48
C GLY A 14 13.75 4.22 -6.35
N TYR A 15 13.48 2.94 -6.62
CA TYR A 15 13.51 1.87 -5.63
C TYR A 15 14.54 0.80 -6.00
N ARG A 16 15.00 0.07 -4.99
CA ARG A 16 15.83 -1.12 -5.13
C ARG A 16 15.20 -2.23 -4.30
N ILE A 17 15.14 -3.42 -4.86
CA ILE A 17 14.69 -4.62 -4.18
C ILE A 17 15.92 -5.46 -3.88
N THR A 18 16.16 -5.76 -2.61
CA THR A 18 17.17 -6.75 -2.21
C THR A 18 16.44 -8.04 -1.92
N TYR A 19 16.92 -9.16 -2.45
CA TYR A 19 16.30 -10.46 -2.21
C TYR A 19 17.33 -11.56 -2.01
N THR A 20 16.87 -12.65 -1.41
CA THR A 20 17.60 -13.91 -1.29
C THR A 20 16.68 -15.10 -1.55
N MET A 21 17.27 -16.19 -2.02
CA MET A 21 16.59 -17.43 -2.40
C MET A 21 16.91 -18.59 -1.46
N ASP A 22 18.10 -18.54 -0.87
CA ASP A 22 18.74 -19.55 -0.04
C ASP A 22 19.10 -19.01 1.35
N GLY A 23 19.00 -17.69 1.56
CA GLY A 23 19.39 -17.02 2.80
C GLY A 23 20.89 -16.66 2.87
N GLU A 24 21.67 -17.05 1.86
CA GLU A 24 23.11 -16.92 1.81
C GLU A 24 23.53 -15.93 0.72
N ASP A 25 22.95 -16.05 -0.48
CA ASP A 25 23.20 -15.19 -1.62
C ASP A 25 22.17 -14.06 -1.70
N PHE A 26 22.67 -12.82 -1.75
CA PHE A 26 21.86 -11.61 -1.83
C PHE A 26 22.04 -10.92 -3.17
N ARG A 27 20.93 -10.69 -3.87
CA ARG A 27 20.90 -10.04 -5.19
C ARG A 27 20.00 -8.80 -5.16
N HIS A 28 20.12 -7.99 -6.20
CA HIS A 28 19.36 -6.75 -6.35
C HIS A 28 18.67 -6.65 -7.71
N VAL A 29 17.44 -6.15 -7.70
CA VAL A 29 16.65 -5.83 -8.90
C VAL A 29 15.93 -4.49 -8.70
N ASN A 30 15.40 -3.90 -9.78
CA ASN A 30 14.63 -2.65 -9.70
C ASN A 30 13.12 -2.88 -9.82
N SER A 31 12.69 -4.08 -10.27
CA SER A 31 11.28 -4.45 -10.37
C SER A 31 10.98 -5.79 -9.69
N PRO A 32 9.80 -5.98 -9.07
CA PRO A 32 9.40 -7.28 -8.53
C PRO A 32 9.41 -8.40 -9.60
N THR A 33 9.09 -8.06 -10.85
CA THR A 33 9.01 -9.02 -11.96
C THR A 33 10.36 -9.59 -12.40
N GLU A 34 11.47 -8.98 -11.95
CA GLU A 34 12.85 -9.41 -12.22
C GLU A 34 13.36 -10.40 -11.17
N ILE A 35 12.63 -10.61 -10.07
CA ILE A 35 12.98 -11.62 -9.07
C ILE A 35 12.75 -13.01 -9.71
N PRO A 36 13.73 -13.94 -9.64
CA PRO A 36 13.62 -15.26 -10.25
C PRO A 36 12.68 -16.18 -9.44
N VAL A 37 11.38 -15.89 -9.49
CA VAL A 37 10.29 -16.64 -8.87
C VAL A 37 9.29 -17.11 -9.92
N GLY A 38 8.65 -18.24 -9.66
CA GLY A 38 7.65 -18.86 -10.52
C GLY A 38 6.46 -19.45 -9.75
N PRO A 39 5.59 -20.21 -10.43
CA PRO A 39 4.41 -20.80 -9.83
C PRO A 39 4.72 -21.65 -8.59
N GLY A 40 3.96 -21.47 -7.51
CA GLY A 40 4.11 -22.20 -6.24
C GLY A 40 5.20 -21.66 -5.32
N ASP A 41 6.00 -20.70 -5.78
CA ASP A 41 7.01 -20.06 -4.95
C ASP A 41 6.39 -19.10 -3.94
N GLN A 42 6.94 -19.07 -2.72
CA GLN A 42 6.54 -18.13 -1.68
C GLN A 42 7.56 -16.98 -1.56
N LEU A 43 7.06 -15.75 -1.67
CA LEU A 43 7.83 -14.51 -1.56
C LEU A 43 7.33 -13.68 -0.36
N PHE A 44 8.20 -13.51 0.64
CA PHE A 44 7.97 -12.73 1.85
C PHE A 44 8.57 -11.34 1.72
N VAL A 45 7.78 -10.31 1.99
CA VAL A 45 8.15 -8.91 1.83
C VAL A 45 7.76 -8.09 3.07
N ASP A 46 8.57 -7.10 3.42
CA ASP A 46 8.28 -6.17 4.51
C ASP A 46 7.07 -5.28 4.18
N VAL A 47 7.16 -4.54 3.08
CA VAL A 47 6.18 -3.56 2.60
C VAL A 47 6.19 -3.58 1.08
N ILE A 48 5.00 -3.52 0.47
CA ILE A 48 4.87 -3.31 -0.98
C ILE A 48 4.65 -1.81 -1.24
N PRO A 49 5.58 -1.05 -1.81
CA PRO A 49 5.32 0.33 -2.21
C PRO A 49 4.23 0.40 -3.28
N ILE A 50 3.42 1.46 -3.28
CA ILE A 50 2.32 1.63 -4.25
C ILE A 50 2.84 1.62 -5.69
N ILE A 51 4.02 2.19 -5.95
CA ILE A 51 4.66 2.22 -7.27
C ILE A 51 4.97 0.82 -7.83
N HIS A 52 5.14 -0.19 -6.97
CA HIS A 52 5.44 -1.56 -7.37
C HIS A 52 4.21 -2.46 -7.41
N THR A 53 3.01 -1.91 -7.17
CA THR A 53 1.76 -2.69 -7.12
C THR A 53 1.58 -3.57 -8.36
N ASP A 54 1.77 -3.03 -9.56
CA ASP A 54 1.60 -3.78 -10.82
C ASP A 54 2.62 -4.92 -10.95
N GLY A 55 3.86 -4.70 -10.50
CA GLY A 55 4.88 -5.74 -10.50
C GLY A 55 4.52 -6.90 -9.56
N PHE A 56 3.96 -6.63 -8.39
CA PHE A 56 3.50 -7.67 -7.47
C PHE A 56 2.21 -8.36 -7.97
N ILE A 57 1.29 -7.64 -8.62
CA ILE A 57 0.12 -8.25 -9.27
C ILE A 57 0.58 -9.22 -10.35
N GLU A 58 1.57 -8.85 -11.16
CA GLU A 58 2.12 -9.72 -12.19
C GLU A 58 2.75 -10.99 -11.59
N LEU A 59 3.44 -10.90 -10.44
CA LEU A 59 3.93 -12.08 -9.73
C LEU A 59 2.77 -13.00 -9.28
N LEU A 60 1.71 -12.43 -8.71
CA LEU A 60 0.53 -13.21 -8.29
C LEU A 60 -0.11 -13.93 -9.47
N ARG A 61 -0.25 -13.26 -10.63
CA ARG A 61 -0.80 -13.85 -11.86
C ARG A 61 0.06 -14.98 -12.43
N ARG A 62 1.37 -14.95 -12.19
CA ARG A 62 2.30 -16.06 -12.51
C ARG A 62 2.23 -17.22 -11.51
N GLY A 63 1.35 -17.16 -10.52
CA GLY A 63 1.18 -18.21 -9.51
C GLY A 63 2.16 -18.16 -8.34
N VAL A 64 2.87 -17.04 -8.16
CA VAL A 64 3.71 -16.80 -6.97
C VAL A 64 2.80 -16.46 -5.80
N GLU A 65 3.06 -17.02 -4.61
CA GLU A 65 2.40 -16.60 -3.39
C GLU A 65 3.17 -15.45 -2.73
N VAL A 66 2.51 -14.30 -2.54
CA VAL A 66 3.14 -13.13 -1.90
C VAL A 66 2.63 -12.96 -0.47
N TYR A 67 3.55 -12.74 0.45
CA TYR A 67 3.29 -12.61 1.89
C TYR A 67 3.86 -11.29 2.40
N CYS A 68 3.00 -10.39 2.91
CA CYS A 68 3.42 -9.11 3.49
C CYS A 68 3.48 -9.16 5.01
N LEU A 69 4.47 -8.52 5.61
CA LEU A 69 4.57 -8.42 7.06
C LEU A 69 3.40 -7.62 7.65
N ARG A 70 2.73 -8.17 8.67
CA ARG A 70 1.57 -7.53 9.33
C ARG A 70 1.95 -6.34 10.20
N ARG A 71 3.16 -6.37 10.79
CA ARG A 71 3.63 -5.38 11.77
C ARG A 71 5.09 -5.06 11.52
N THR A 72 5.36 -3.88 10.97
CA THR A 72 6.72 -3.40 10.68
C THR A 72 7.57 -3.17 11.94
N THR A 73 6.94 -2.98 13.11
CA THR A 73 7.64 -2.88 14.40
C THR A 73 8.48 -4.12 14.73
N LEU A 74 8.07 -5.30 14.24
CA LEU A 74 8.82 -6.55 14.41
C LEU A 74 10.19 -6.50 13.74
N ILE A 75 10.36 -5.69 12.69
CA ILE A 75 11.66 -5.53 12.02
C ILE A 75 12.66 -4.90 12.98
N GLU A 76 12.27 -3.81 13.64
CA GLU A 76 13.17 -3.10 14.55
C GLU A 76 13.52 -3.93 15.79
N GLU A 77 12.51 -4.58 16.38
CA GLU A 77 12.69 -5.48 17.52
C GLU A 77 13.63 -6.65 17.18
N THR A 78 13.37 -7.32 16.06
CA THR A 78 14.18 -8.46 15.59
C THR A 78 15.59 -8.02 15.23
N ARG A 79 15.74 -6.87 14.56
CA ARG A 79 17.05 -6.28 14.24
C ARG A 79 17.88 -6.03 15.49
N ARG A 80 17.27 -5.43 16.53
CA ARG A 80 17.92 -5.20 17.82
C ARG A 80 18.34 -6.51 18.49
N ARG A 81 17.44 -7.49 18.55
CA ARG A 81 17.73 -8.82 19.12
C ARG A 81 18.92 -9.52 18.45
N LEU A 82 19.05 -9.38 17.14
CA LEU A 82 20.11 -10.03 16.35
C LEU A 82 21.40 -9.21 16.25
N GLY A 83 21.42 -7.96 16.72
CA GLY A 83 22.57 -7.05 16.57
C GLY A 83 22.92 -6.72 15.11
N ILE A 84 21.95 -6.82 14.20
CA ILE A 84 22.19 -6.64 12.76
C ILE A 84 22.16 -5.13 12.42
N PRO A 85 23.17 -4.58 11.72
CA PRO A 85 23.14 -3.19 11.28
C PRO A 85 22.12 -2.97 10.15
N LYS A 86 21.52 -1.77 10.10
CA LYS A 86 20.54 -1.41 9.07
C LYS A 86 21.17 -1.39 7.67
N SER A 87 20.71 -2.29 6.81
CA SER A 87 21.13 -2.41 5.40
C SER A 87 20.11 -3.28 4.66
N GLY A 88 20.01 -3.20 3.34
CA GLY A 88 19.06 -4.05 2.59
C GLY A 88 19.29 -5.55 2.81
N ARG A 89 20.55 -6.00 2.88
CA ARG A 89 20.87 -7.41 3.23
C ARG A 89 20.49 -7.73 4.68
N GLY A 90 20.78 -6.82 5.60
CA GLY A 90 20.43 -6.96 7.01
C GLY A 90 18.92 -7.02 7.23
N ASP A 91 18.15 -6.22 6.50
CA ASP A 91 16.69 -6.18 6.58
C ASP A 91 16.08 -7.47 6.02
N VAL A 92 16.61 -8.02 4.92
CA VAL A 92 16.23 -9.36 4.45
C VAL A 92 16.57 -10.45 5.48
N LYS A 93 17.76 -10.42 6.11
CA LYS A 93 18.10 -11.35 7.20
C LYS A 93 17.15 -11.22 8.38
N VAL A 94 16.74 -10.01 8.72
CA VAL A 94 15.76 -9.78 9.77
C VAL A 94 14.42 -10.41 9.41
N LEU A 95 13.93 -10.23 8.18
CA LEU A 95 12.69 -10.86 7.71
C LEU A 95 12.73 -12.38 7.81
N MET A 96 13.87 -13.01 7.50
CA MET A 96 14.06 -14.46 7.63
C MET A 96 13.93 -14.99 9.06
N HIS A 97 14.15 -14.13 10.07
CA HIS A 97 14.05 -14.50 11.49
C HIS A 97 12.67 -14.18 12.09
N ILE A 98 11.75 -13.63 11.30
CA ILE A 98 10.36 -13.41 11.72
C ILE A 98 9.56 -14.65 11.33
N GLU A 99 8.80 -15.19 12.29
CA GLU A 99 7.94 -16.36 12.04
C GLU A 99 6.84 -16.07 11.01
N ASP A 100 6.57 -17.03 10.13
CA ASP A 100 5.60 -16.95 9.02
C ASP A 100 4.21 -16.47 9.45
N LYS A 101 3.76 -16.80 10.68
CA LYS A 101 2.47 -16.36 11.24
C LYS A 101 2.29 -14.84 11.27
N TRP A 102 3.39 -14.10 11.29
CA TRP A 102 3.39 -12.64 11.27
C TRP A 102 3.26 -12.04 9.88
N PHE A 103 3.26 -12.87 8.85
CA PHE A 103 2.99 -12.48 7.49
C PHE A 103 1.53 -12.76 7.13
N ARG A 104 1.02 -11.99 6.18
CA ARG A 104 -0.31 -12.15 5.60
C ARG A 104 -0.12 -12.42 4.11
N ARG A 105 -0.71 -13.52 3.63
CA ARG A 105 -0.87 -13.75 2.20
C ARG A 105 -1.70 -12.61 1.60
N VAL A 106 -1.20 -12.00 0.53
CA VAL A 106 -1.91 -10.99 -0.24
C VAL A 106 -2.39 -11.59 -1.56
N ASP A 107 -3.52 -11.08 -2.03
CA ASP A 107 -4.08 -11.41 -3.33
C ASP A 107 -4.17 -10.16 -4.22
N GLU A 108 -4.54 -10.37 -5.48
CA GLU A 108 -4.63 -9.30 -6.46
C GLU A 108 -5.67 -8.24 -6.04
N GLY A 109 -6.83 -8.68 -5.52
CA GLY A 109 -7.89 -7.80 -5.04
C GLY A 109 -7.42 -6.87 -3.92
N PHE A 110 -6.68 -7.40 -2.95
CA PHE A 110 -6.06 -6.63 -1.87
C PHE A 110 -5.12 -5.54 -2.41
N LEU A 111 -4.27 -5.87 -3.38
CA LEU A 111 -3.34 -4.92 -3.98
C LEU A 111 -4.04 -3.83 -4.79
N ILE A 112 -5.06 -4.20 -5.58
CA ILE A 112 -5.89 -3.25 -6.34
C ILE A 112 -6.62 -2.30 -5.38
N MET A 113 -7.27 -2.85 -4.36
CA MET A 113 -8.00 -2.08 -3.35
C MET A 113 -7.07 -1.10 -2.64
N ARG A 114 -5.91 -1.58 -2.18
CA ARG A 114 -4.91 -0.75 -1.50
C ARG A 114 -4.42 0.41 -2.37
N ARG A 115 -4.21 0.20 -3.67
CA ARG A 115 -3.84 1.28 -4.61
C ARG A 115 -4.94 2.34 -4.71
N LYS A 116 -6.20 1.93 -4.92
CA LYS A 116 -7.33 2.88 -5.01
C LYS A 116 -7.50 3.70 -3.73
N VAL A 117 -7.47 3.02 -2.58
CA VAL A 117 -7.54 3.69 -1.26
C VAL A 117 -6.36 4.65 -1.05
N SER A 118 -5.16 4.32 -1.55
CA SER A 118 -4.01 5.22 -1.46
C SER A 118 -4.21 6.52 -2.23
N VAL A 119 -4.78 6.46 -3.45
CA VAL A 119 -5.11 7.63 -4.26
C VAL A 119 -6.19 8.47 -3.57
N PHE A 120 -7.25 7.84 -3.08
CA PHE A 120 -8.28 8.53 -2.29
C PHE A 120 -7.70 9.28 -1.09
N ARG A 121 -6.85 8.64 -0.28
CA ARG A 121 -6.20 9.29 0.88
C ARG A 121 -5.29 10.44 0.48
N CYS A 122 -4.66 10.35 -0.69
CA CYS A 122 -3.88 11.46 -1.22
C CYS A 122 -4.79 12.68 -1.47
N MET A 123 -5.92 12.46 -2.16
CA MET A 123 -6.90 13.50 -2.43
C MET A 123 -7.51 14.07 -1.15
N ASP A 124 -7.83 13.23 -0.16
CA ASP A 124 -8.32 13.67 1.14
C ASP A 124 -7.32 14.57 1.89
N ARG A 125 -6.02 14.26 1.82
CA ARG A 125 -4.98 15.16 2.39
C ARG A 125 -4.93 16.50 1.67
N ILE A 126 -5.04 16.51 0.35
CA ILE A 126 -5.08 17.75 -0.45
C ILE A 126 -6.32 18.56 -0.08
N ASN A 127 -7.49 17.93 0.01
CA ASN A 127 -8.74 18.54 0.42
C ASN A 127 -8.60 19.22 1.79
N ARG A 128 -8.11 18.51 2.81
CA ARG A 128 -7.89 19.06 4.15
C ARG A 128 -6.91 20.23 4.14
N ARG A 129 -5.82 20.12 3.37
CA ARG A 129 -4.82 21.19 3.22
C ARG A 129 -5.44 22.45 2.60
N LEU A 130 -6.16 22.30 1.49
CA LEU A 130 -6.83 23.41 0.82
C LEU A 130 -7.91 24.04 1.71
N GLY A 131 -8.70 23.22 2.42
CA GLY A 131 -9.70 23.70 3.38
C GLY A 131 -9.08 24.53 4.52
N ASN A 132 -7.89 24.16 5.00
CA ASN A 132 -7.14 24.98 5.95
C ASN A 132 -6.67 26.30 5.34
N GLN A 133 -6.19 26.28 4.10
CA GLN A 133 -5.74 27.49 3.40
C GLN A 133 -6.88 28.45 3.10
N VAL A 134 -8.05 27.97 2.68
CA VAL A 134 -9.26 28.79 2.48
C VAL A 134 -9.63 29.52 3.76
N ARG A 135 -9.60 28.83 4.92
CA ARG A 135 -9.93 29.42 6.22
C ARG A 135 -8.92 30.49 6.67
N ALA A 136 -7.68 30.42 6.19
CA ALA A 136 -6.61 31.35 6.54
C ALA A 136 -6.45 32.51 5.55
N ALA A 137 -7.08 32.45 4.36
CA ALA A 137 -6.88 33.40 3.28
C ALA A 137 -7.76 34.66 3.41
N SER A 138 -7.32 35.77 2.80
CA SER A 138 -8.12 36.99 2.66
C SER A 138 -9.34 36.78 1.75
N GLN A 139 -10.36 37.64 1.83
CA GLN A 139 -11.59 37.48 1.04
C GLN A 139 -11.34 37.35 -0.48
N THR A 140 -10.36 38.11 -1.01
CA THR A 140 -10.03 38.10 -2.44
C THR A 140 -9.34 36.80 -2.88
N GLU A 141 -8.54 36.19 -2.00
CA GLU A 141 -7.86 34.91 -2.25
C GLU A 141 -8.77 33.69 -2.02
N GLN A 142 -9.79 33.85 -1.16
CA GLN A 142 -10.74 32.80 -0.83
C GLN A 142 -11.49 32.26 -2.04
N GLU A 143 -11.84 33.12 -3.01
CA GLU A 143 -12.67 32.66 -4.13
C GLU A 143 -11.94 31.64 -5.02
N SER A 144 -10.69 31.92 -5.39
CA SER A 144 -9.87 30.99 -6.17
C SER A 144 -9.63 29.68 -5.42
N LEU A 145 -9.33 29.76 -4.13
CA LEU A 145 -9.10 28.57 -3.30
C LEU A 145 -10.38 27.73 -3.09
N ARG A 146 -11.55 28.37 -2.96
CA ARG A 146 -12.85 27.68 -2.88
C ARG A 146 -13.18 26.94 -4.17
N ARG A 147 -12.84 27.50 -5.34
CA ARG A 147 -13.02 26.83 -6.63
C ARG A 147 -12.17 25.55 -6.71
N LEU A 148 -10.90 25.64 -6.33
CA LEU A 148 -10.00 24.47 -6.28
C LEU A 148 -10.48 23.43 -5.25
N LEU A 149 -10.95 23.88 -4.09
CA LEU A 149 -11.47 22.97 -3.06
C LEU A 149 -12.66 22.15 -3.58
N ARG A 150 -13.61 22.78 -4.28
CA ARG A 150 -14.76 22.08 -4.87
C ARG A 150 -14.34 21.03 -5.89
N GLN A 151 -13.40 21.34 -6.78
CA GLN A 151 -12.86 20.36 -7.73
C GLN A 151 -12.25 19.16 -7.02
N VAL A 152 -11.49 19.40 -5.94
CA VAL A 152 -10.90 18.34 -5.13
C VAL A 152 -11.96 17.51 -4.38
N GLU A 153 -13.06 18.13 -3.94
CA GLU A 153 -14.21 17.43 -3.34
C GLU A 153 -14.90 16.50 -4.34
N GLU A 154 -15.17 17.00 -5.54
CA GLU A 154 -15.77 16.22 -6.64
C GLU A 154 -14.90 15.02 -7.03
N GLU A 155 -13.59 15.24 -7.23
CA GLU A 155 -12.63 14.17 -7.51
C GLU A 155 -12.57 13.12 -6.39
N LYS A 156 -12.60 13.58 -5.13
CA LYS A 156 -12.61 12.68 -3.96
C LYS A 156 -13.88 11.82 -3.93
N GLU A 157 -15.03 12.38 -4.28
CA GLU A 157 -16.30 11.64 -4.37
C GLU A 157 -16.24 10.58 -5.48
N MET A 158 -15.73 10.92 -6.66
CA MET A 158 -15.52 9.96 -7.75
C MET A 158 -14.60 8.81 -7.33
N LEU A 159 -13.48 9.12 -6.67
CA LEU A 159 -12.56 8.11 -6.14
C LEU A 159 -13.23 7.21 -5.07
N ALA A 160 -14.10 7.78 -4.21
CA ALA A 160 -14.84 7.00 -3.23
C ALA A 160 -15.79 5.99 -3.90
N LYS A 161 -16.49 6.40 -4.96
CA LYS A 161 -17.36 5.51 -5.75
C LYS A 161 -16.55 4.37 -6.37
N LEU A 162 -15.41 4.67 -6.99
CA LEU A 162 -14.52 3.66 -7.57
C LEU A 162 -13.93 2.67 -6.55
N VAL A 163 -13.70 3.11 -5.31
CA VAL A 163 -13.29 2.23 -4.19
C VAL A 163 -14.46 1.33 -3.79
N SER A 164 -15.66 1.90 -3.60
CA SER A 164 -16.85 1.16 -3.20
C SER A 164 -17.25 0.09 -4.21
N GLU A 165 -17.27 0.44 -5.50
CA GLU A 165 -17.55 -0.51 -6.59
C GLU A 165 -16.56 -1.67 -6.62
N GLU A 166 -15.28 -1.38 -6.44
CA GLU A 166 -14.25 -2.41 -6.39
C GLU A 166 -14.40 -3.29 -5.13
N ALA A 167 -14.78 -2.69 -4.01
CA ALA A 167 -14.98 -3.42 -2.76
C ALA A 167 -16.16 -4.38 -2.86
N GLY A 168 -17.26 -3.95 -3.49
CA GLY A 168 -18.41 -4.81 -3.75
C GLY A 168 -18.10 -5.98 -4.70
N LYS A 169 -17.14 -5.82 -5.64
CA LYS A 169 -16.68 -6.92 -6.50
C LYS A 169 -15.82 -7.93 -5.75
N ILE A 170 -14.92 -7.46 -4.90
CA ILE A 170 -13.93 -8.30 -4.20
C ILE A 170 -14.52 -8.96 -2.95
N TYR A 171 -15.38 -8.24 -2.22
CA TYR A 171 -15.92 -8.66 -0.94
C TYR A 171 -17.46 -8.63 -1.00
N PRO A 172 -18.14 -9.74 -1.30
CA PRO A 172 -19.61 -9.76 -1.38
C PRO A 172 -20.31 -9.23 -0.12
N ILE A 173 -19.77 -9.54 1.06
CA ILE A 173 -20.26 -9.07 2.36
C ILE A 173 -20.19 -7.54 2.52
N PHE A 174 -19.33 -6.86 1.74
CA PHE A 174 -19.24 -5.40 1.76
C PHE A 174 -20.55 -4.76 1.34
N LYS A 175 -21.25 -5.35 0.35
CA LYS A 175 -22.53 -4.83 -0.13
C LYS A 175 -23.60 -4.92 0.97
N GLU A 176 -23.69 -6.08 1.62
CA GLU A 176 -24.61 -6.31 2.74
C GLU A 176 -24.35 -5.32 3.89
N ILE A 177 -23.10 -5.18 4.33
CA ILE A 177 -22.72 -4.24 5.39
C ILE A 177 -22.99 -2.78 4.98
N ALA A 178 -22.70 -2.41 3.74
CA ALA A 178 -22.93 -1.06 3.24
C ALA A 178 -24.44 -0.73 3.21
N GLU A 179 -25.28 -1.66 2.77
CA GLU A 179 -26.74 -1.53 2.77
C GLU A 179 -27.30 -1.45 4.21
N GLU A 180 -26.87 -2.34 5.12
CA GLU A 180 -27.30 -2.33 6.53
C GLU A 180 -26.94 -1.02 7.25
N LEU A 181 -25.78 -0.43 6.93
CA LEU A 181 -25.33 0.82 7.52
C LEU A 181 -25.90 2.06 6.81
N GLY A 182 -26.75 1.89 5.79
CA GLY A 182 -27.31 2.98 5.00
C GLY A 182 -26.26 3.74 4.17
N ILE A 183 -25.10 3.11 3.94
CA ILE A 183 -23.96 3.67 3.21
C ILE A 183 -24.19 3.37 1.73
N THR A 184 -25.11 4.14 1.16
CA THR A 184 -25.45 4.09 -0.25
C THR A 184 -24.89 5.33 -0.96
N GLY A 185 -24.61 5.19 -2.26
CA GLY A 185 -24.27 6.23 -3.25
C GLY A 185 -23.56 7.49 -2.72
N ASP A 186 -24.32 8.38 -2.08
CA ASP A 186 -23.94 9.74 -1.73
C ASP A 186 -23.26 9.88 -0.34
N ASN A 187 -23.35 8.88 0.56
CA ASN A 187 -22.80 8.95 1.93
C ASN A 187 -21.49 8.17 2.17
N ILE A 188 -20.92 7.54 1.12
CA ILE A 188 -19.71 6.69 1.20
C ILE A 188 -18.47 7.46 1.69
N THR A 189 -18.39 8.77 1.40
CA THR A 189 -17.24 9.62 1.71
C THR A 189 -16.99 9.85 3.20
N MET A 190 -18.01 9.77 4.06
CA MET A 190 -17.88 10.12 5.49
C MET A 190 -17.56 8.94 6.42
N TYR A 191 -18.05 7.72 6.15
CA TYR A 191 -18.07 6.67 7.18
C TYR A 191 -16.89 5.68 7.18
N TRP A 192 -16.31 5.32 6.03
CA TRP A 192 -15.35 4.20 5.98
C TRP A 192 -13.89 4.58 5.75
N LEU A 193 -13.61 5.64 4.99
CA LEU A 193 -12.23 5.93 4.55
C LEU A 193 -11.39 6.72 5.57
N GLY A 194 -12.01 7.17 6.67
CA GLY A 194 -11.31 7.79 7.79
C GLY A 194 -10.72 6.80 8.81
N ARG A 195 -11.07 5.50 8.75
CA ARG A 195 -10.69 4.48 9.74
C ARG A 195 -9.84 3.30 9.21
N LEU A 196 -9.65 3.21 7.89
CA LEU A 196 -8.67 2.29 7.28
C LEU A 196 -7.31 2.99 7.15
#